data_AF-A0AA90UUF4-F1
#
_entry.id   AF-A0AA90UUF4-F1
#
_cell.length_a   1.000
_cell.length_b   1.000
_cell.length_c   1.000
_cell.angle_alpha   90.00
_cell.angle_beta   90.00
_cell.angle_gamma   90.00
#
_symmetry.space_group_name_H-M   'P 1'
#
loop_
_entity.id
_entity.type
_entity.pdbx_description
1 polymer ?
#
loop_
_entity_poly.entity_id
_entity_poly.type
_entity_poly.pdbx_seq_one_letter_code
_entity_poly.pdbx_strand_id
1 'polypeptide(L)'
;MKELLETIPMIELALIIIGVFALMLGIIFVYAMLHEYRMYLEEHRKARISFRDFFKQEQFYIFLFLASIFIMLLNLLYFLE
;
A
#
# COMPACT_ATOMS: atom_id res chain seq x y z
N MET A 1 21.78 5.61 25.76
CA MET A 1 20.54 5.49 24.96
C MET A 1 20.49 6.40 23.72
N LYS A 2 21.47 7.28 23.44
CA LYS A 2 21.56 7.99 22.15
C LYS A 2 22.44 7.26 21.12
N GLU A 3 23.36 6.42 21.59
CA GLU A 3 24.40 5.83 20.73
C GLU A 3 23.89 4.82 19.69
N LEU A 4 22.80 4.09 19.98
CA LEU A 4 22.24 3.08 19.04
C LEU A 4 21.67 3.69 17.76
N LEU A 5 21.20 4.94 17.82
CA LEU A 5 20.63 5.65 16.66
C LEU A 5 21.74 6.33 15.83
N GLU A 6 22.88 6.60 16.46
CA GLU A 6 24.10 7.14 15.83
C GLU A 6 24.94 6.07 15.13
N THR A 7 24.81 4.80 15.54
CA THR A 7 25.54 3.67 14.93
C THR A 7 24.84 3.07 13.71
N ILE A 8 23.54 3.32 13.54
CA ILE A 8 22.81 2.87 12.35
C ILE A 8 23.17 3.81 11.19
N PRO A 9 23.64 3.28 10.04
CA PRO A 9 23.90 4.11 8.88
C PRO A 9 22.61 4.83 8.48
N MET A 10 22.70 6.13 8.21
CA MET A 10 21.56 7.00 7.88
C MET A 10 20.71 6.42 6.73
N ILE A 11 21.35 5.64 5.86
CA ILE A 11 20.73 4.86 4.78
C ILE A 11 19.75 3.81 5.31
N GLU A 12 20.15 2.97 6.26
CA GLU A 12 19.27 1.95 6.85
C GLU A 12 18.08 2.57 7.58
N LEU A 13 18.33 3.68 8.29
CA LEU A 13 17.26 4.40 8.99
C LEU A 13 16.22 4.99 8.01
N ALA A 14 16.69 5.58 6.91
CA ALA A 14 15.81 6.11 5.85
C ALA A 14 14.99 4.99 5.19
N LEU A 15 15.60 3.84 4.91
CA LEU A 15 14.92 2.66 4.35
C LEU A 15 13.82 2.13 5.28
N ILE A 16 14.07 2.07 6.59
CA ILE A 16 13.08 1.65 7.58
C ILE A 16 11.91 2.64 7.61
N ILE A 17 12.17 3.94 7.61
CA ILE A 17 11.13 4.98 7.61
C ILE A 17 10.26 4.87 6.34
N ILE A 18 10.90 4.77 5.18
CA ILE A 18 10.21 4.62 3.89
C ILE A 18 9.37 3.34 3.89
N GLY A 19 9.91 2.22 4.37
CA GLY A 19 9.20 0.95 4.49
C GLY A 19 7.97 1.02 5.41
N VAL A 20 8.09 1.68 6.57
CA VAL A 20 6.96 1.87 7.49
C VAL A 20 5.86 2.73 6.86
N PHE A 21 6.24 3.81 6.16
CA PHE A 21 5.28 4.63 5.40
C PHE A 21 4.59 3.83 4.28
N ALA A 22 5.33 2.96 3.59
CA ALA A 22 4.79 2.05 2.56
C ALA A 22 3.69 1.16 3.14
N LEU A 23 3.99 0.53 4.27
CA LEU A 23 3.09 -0.41 4.93
C LEU A 23 1.84 0.30 5.44
N MET A 24 1.99 1.46 6.05
CA MET A 24 0.85 2.27 6.51
C MET A 24 -0.06 2.66 5.34
N LEU A 25 0.50 3.16 4.24
CA LEU A 25 -0.28 3.49 3.04
C LEU A 25 -0.96 2.26 2.44
N GLY A 26 -0.26 1.12 2.37
CA GLY A 26 -0.83 -0.12 1.86
C GLY A 26 -2.02 -0.61 2.69
N ILE A 27 -1.94 -0.54 4.01
CA ILE A 27 -3.05 -0.91 4.90
C ILE A 27 -4.25 0.01 4.67
N ILE A 28 -4.03 1.32 4.52
CA ILE A 28 -5.10 2.30 4.25
C ILE A 28 -5.77 1.99 2.91
N PHE A 29 -5.01 1.72 1.85
CA PHE A 29 -5.55 1.37 0.54
C PHE A 29 -6.35 0.07 0.57
N VAL A 30 -5.82 -0.98 1.22
CA VAL A 30 -6.53 -2.27 1.36
C VAL A 30 -7.81 -2.09 2.16
N TYR A 31 -7.78 -1.29 3.24
CA TYR A 31 -8.97 -0.99 4.03
C TYR A 31 -10.03 -0.22 3.22
N ALA A 32 -9.61 0.79 2.46
CA ALA A 32 -10.50 1.56 1.59
C ALA A 32 -11.19 0.66 0.55
N MET A 33 -10.43 -0.18 -0.16
CA MET A 33 -10.98 -1.16 -1.12
C MET A 33 -11.97 -2.12 -0.45
N LEU A 34 -11.64 -2.64 0.74
CA LEU A 34 -12.52 -3.56 1.47
C LEU A 34 -13.80 -2.88 1.94
N HIS A 35 -13.72 -1.62 2.36
CA HIS A 35 -14.87 -0.83 2.79
C HIS A 35 -15.82 -0.56 1.61
N GLU A 36 -15.29 -0.09 0.49
CA GLU A 36 -16.07 0.22 -0.70
C GLU A 36 -16.71 -1.05 -1.30
N TYR A 37 -15.98 -2.16 -1.28
CA TYR A 37 -16.53 -3.45 -1.69
C TYR A 37 -17.63 -3.98 -0.76
N ARG A 38 -17.50 -3.77 0.56
CA ARG A 38 -18.58 -4.14 1.49
C ARG A 38 -19.85 -3.36 1.21
N MET A 39 -19.73 -2.05 0.99
CA MET A 39 -20.86 -1.20 0.63
C MET A 39 -21.51 -1.66 -0.69
N TYR A 40 -20.70 -2.01 -1.69
CA TYR A 40 -21.20 -2.56 -2.96
C TYR A 40 -21.96 -3.88 -2.80
N LEU A 41 -21.45 -4.80 -1.96
CA LEU A 41 -22.12 -6.06 -1.67
C LEU A 41 -23.43 -5.87 -0.88
N GLU A 42 -23.50 -4.87 0.01
CA GLU A 42 -24.73 -4.54 0.74
C GLU A 42 -25.83 -3.99 -0.19
N GLU A 43 -25.46 -3.11 -1.14
CA GLU A 43 -26.39 -2.54 -2.11
C GLU A 43 -26.89 -3.60 -3.12
N HIS A 44 -26.11 -4.65 -3.37
CA HIS A 44 -26.46 -5.76 -4.25
C HIS A 44 -26.62 -7.07 -3.47
N ARG A 45 -27.68 -7.15 -2.64
CA ARG A 45 -28.05 -8.29 -1.76
C ARG A 45 -28.15 -9.70 -2.43
N LYS A 46 -27.98 -9.81 -3.75
CA LYS A 46 -27.96 -11.07 -4.54
C LYS A 46 -26.65 -11.31 -5.30
N ALA A 47 -25.69 -10.40 -5.26
CA ALA A 47 -24.40 -10.57 -5.94
C ALA A 47 -23.57 -11.60 -5.18
N ARG A 48 -23.16 -12.68 -5.86
CA ARG A 48 -22.13 -13.58 -5.33
C ARG A 48 -20.80 -12.85 -5.33
N ILE A 49 -19.96 -13.10 -4.31
CA ILE A 49 -18.57 -12.60 -4.24
C ILE A 49 -17.85 -13.04 -5.51
N SER A 50 -17.72 -12.12 -6.46
CA SER A 50 -17.09 -12.32 -7.76
C SER A 50 -15.83 -11.47 -7.79
N PHE A 51 -14.68 -12.13 -7.70
CA PHE A 51 -13.37 -11.47 -7.75
C PHE A 51 -13.17 -10.68 -9.05
N ARG A 52 -13.79 -11.11 -10.15
CA ARG A 52 -13.70 -10.43 -11.45
C ARG A 52 -14.43 -9.09 -11.45
N ASP A 53 -15.53 -8.99 -10.71
CA ASP A 53 -16.31 -7.74 -10.61
C ASP A 53 -15.66 -6.79 -9.60
N PHE A 54 -15.08 -7.33 -8.51
CA PHE A 54 -14.23 -6.56 -7.59
C PHE A 54 -13.05 -5.89 -8.32
N PHE A 55 -12.29 -6.67 -9.10
CA PHE A 55 -11.18 -6.12 -9.88
C PHE A 55 -11.60 -5.14 -10.97
N LYS A 56 -12.88 -5.12 -11.38
CA LYS A 56 -13.41 -4.17 -12.36
C LYS A 56 -13.85 -2.86 -11.72
N GLN A 57 -14.38 -2.93 -10.50
CA GLN A 57 -14.86 -1.78 -9.76
C GLN A 57 -13.71 -1.06 -9.03
N GLU A 58 -12.81 -1.83 -8.43
CA GLU A 58 -11.66 -1.32 -7.67
C GLU A 58 -10.42 -1.06 -8.55
N GLN A 59 -10.57 -1.04 -9.88
CA GLN A 59 -9.46 -0.84 -10.83
C GLN A 59 -8.64 0.40 -10.50
N PHE A 60 -9.32 1.48 -10.14
CA PHE A 60 -8.69 2.74 -9.80
C PHE A 60 -7.78 2.59 -8.58
N TYR A 61 -8.25 1.97 -7.51
CA TYR A 61 -7.46 1.75 -6.30
C TYR A 61 -6.32 0.76 -6.51
N ILE A 62 -6.54 -0.29 -7.31
CA ILE A 62 -5.50 -1.28 -7.64
C ILE A 62 -4.38 -0.60 -8.44
N PHE A 63 -4.74 0.26 -9.39
CA PHE A 63 -3.79 1.03 -10.18
C PHE A 63 -3.04 2.05 -9.32
N LEU A 64 -3.73 2.74 -8.41
CA LEU A 64 -3.12 3.65 -7.42
C LEU A 64 -2.13 2.92 -6.50
N PHE A 65 -2.51 1.74 -6.01
CA PHE A 65 -1.66 0.91 -5.17
C PHE A 65 -0.43 0.41 -5.94
N LEU A 66 -0.59 -0.07 -7.18
CA LEU A 66 0.52 -0.47 -8.03
C LEU A 66 1.46 0.71 -8.35
N ALA A 67 0.90 1.88 -8.68
CA ALA A 67 1.67 3.09 -8.95
C ALA A 67 2.45 3.54 -7.71
N SER A 68 1.84 3.45 -6.52
CA SER A 68 2.50 3.74 -5.24
C SER A 68 3.66 2.78 -4.99
N ILE A 69 3.47 1.46 -5.18
CA ILE A 69 4.53 0.45 -5.07
C ILE A 69 5.66 0.75 -6.07
N PHE A 70 5.31 1.08 -7.32
CA PHE A 70 6.28 1.36 -8.37
C PHE A 70 7.14 2.58 -8.05
N ILE A 71 6.53 3.67 -7.56
CA ILE A 71 7.25 4.87 -7.12
C ILE A 71 8.17 4.55 -5.94
N MET A 72 7.74 3.73 -4.98
CA MET A 72 8.58 3.34 -3.85
C MET A 72 9.76 2.46 -4.28
N LEU A 73 9.54 1.53 -5.22
CA LEU A 73 10.61 0.72 -5.80
C LEU A 73 11.64 1.56 -6.55
N LEU A 74 11.20 2.57 -7.32
CA LEU A 74 12.12 3.50 -8.00
C LEU A 74 12.94 4.33 -7.01
N ASN A 75 12.32 4.83 -5.94
CA ASN A 75 13.04 5.56 -4.88
C ASN A 75 14.03 4.65 -4.15
N LEU A 76 13.67 3.40 -3.91
CA LEU A 76 14.56 2.41 -3.31
C LEU A 76 15.77 2.14 -4.21
N LEU A 77 15.55 1.99 -5.52
CA LEU A 77 16.62 1.77 -6.49
C LEU A 77 17.58 2.96 -6.55
N TYR A 78 17.04 4.18 -6.61
CA TYR A 78 17.83 5.42 -6.58
C TYR A 78 18.68 5.57 -5.31
N PHE A 79 18.25 4.97 -4.21
CA PHE A 79 18.96 5.03 -2.93
C PHE A 79 20.03 3.93 -2.79
N LEU A 80 19.96 2.90 -3.62
CA LEU A 80 20.90 1.77 -3.66
C LEU A 80 22.07 1.99 -4.63
N GLU A 81 21.87 2.85 -5.64
CA GLU A 81 22.84 3.27 -6.66
C GLU A 81 23.61 4.53 -6.21
#